data_AF-A0A7W8SWI4-F1
#
_entry.id   AF-A0A7W8SWI4-F1
#
_cell.length_a   1.000
_cell.length_b   1.000
_cell.length_c   1.000
_cell.angle_alpha   90.00
_cell.angle_beta   90.00
_cell.angle_gamma   90.00
#
_symmetry.space_group_name_H-M   'P 1'
#
loop_
_entity.id
_entity.type
_entity.pdbx_description
1 polymer ?
#
loop_
_entity_poly.entity_id
_entity_poly.type
_entity_poly.pdbx_seq_one_letter_code
_entity_poly.pdbx_strand_id
1 'polypeptide(L)'
;MHSFIQLSATGANSVNSPLQNSDAVLGAQEASQFATDMSAYTIGQSEPAAVAAQTPDNAIMLDEPIRRGNTDIGQVVLRKPSSGELRGVRLDDLLSGDVNALLLVLPRISMPTLVKHEVDGLDPADLAKFGEVIIGFFLPKAQREKLASRS
;
A
#
# COMPACT_ATOMS: atom_id res chain seq x y z
N MET A 1 1.97 63.20 31.88
CA MET A 1 0.76 63.53 31.10
C MET A 1 -0.26 62.43 31.33
N HIS A 2 -1.35 62.81 32.02
CA HIS A 2 -2.73 62.26 32.00
C HIS A 2 -2.99 60.80 32.44
N SER A 3 -3.24 60.63 33.76
CA SER A 3 -4.51 60.19 34.40
C SER A 3 -5.43 59.19 33.68
N PHE A 4 -5.75 58.04 34.32
CA PHE A 4 -7.05 57.67 34.98
C PHE A 4 -8.25 57.60 34.00
N ILE A 5 -9.15 56.59 33.94
CA ILE A 5 -10.22 56.19 34.89
C ILE A 5 -10.79 54.83 34.39
N GLN A 6 -10.81 53.77 35.21
CA GLN A 6 -11.96 53.01 35.78
C GLN A 6 -13.20 52.73 34.88
N LEU A 7 -13.74 51.49 34.89
CA LEU A 7 -15.08 51.16 35.42
C LEU A 7 -15.47 49.69 35.20
N SER A 8 -16.01 49.10 36.27
CA SER A 8 -16.52 47.77 36.50
C SER A 8 -17.74 47.37 35.63
N ALA A 9 -18.04 46.08 35.52
CA ALA A 9 -19.39 45.54 35.83
C ALA A 9 -19.46 44.00 35.69
N THR A 10 -19.60 43.36 36.85
CA THR A 10 -20.31 42.10 37.06
C THR A 10 -21.75 42.19 36.53
N GLY A 11 -22.24 41.14 35.89
CA GLY A 11 -23.65 41.04 35.54
C GLY A 11 -24.01 39.67 35.00
N ALA A 12 -24.46 38.79 35.90
CA ALA A 12 -25.20 37.59 35.53
C ALA A 12 -26.41 37.97 34.66
N ASN A 13 -26.75 37.16 33.66
CA ASN A 13 -28.16 37.01 33.33
C ASN A 13 -28.52 35.56 33.04
N SER A 14 -29.64 35.22 33.67
CA SER A 14 -30.25 33.94 33.90
C SER A 14 -31.27 33.68 32.79
N VAL A 15 -31.45 32.40 32.47
CA VAL A 15 -32.74 31.72 32.25
C VAL A 15 -33.79 32.25 31.26
N ASN A 16 -34.31 31.29 30.47
CA ASN A 16 -35.71 31.18 29.99
C ASN A 16 -36.17 32.19 28.92
N SER A 17 -36.96 31.88 27.90
CA SER A 17 -37.93 30.79 27.69
C SER A 17 -38.18 30.60 26.18
N PRO A 18 -38.80 29.46 25.79
CA PRO A 18 -39.28 29.17 24.43
C PRO A 18 -40.66 29.78 24.14
N LEU A 19 -41.19 29.47 22.96
CA LEU A 19 -42.53 29.73 22.40
C LEU A 19 -42.63 31.01 21.56
N GLN A 20 -42.70 30.84 20.23
CA GLN A 20 -43.64 31.62 19.41
C GLN A 20 -43.76 31.04 18.00
N ASN A 21 -45.02 30.74 17.65
CA ASN A 21 -45.63 30.81 16.31
C ASN A 21 -45.78 29.50 15.53
N SER A 22 -46.83 28.78 15.94
CA SER A 22 -47.76 28.10 15.05
C SER A 22 -48.43 29.06 14.05
N ASP A 23 -48.71 28.50 12.87
CA ASP A 23 -49.85 28.81 12.00
C ASP A 23 -49.76 30.01 11.04
N ALA A 24 -49.43 29.73 9.77
CA ALA A 24 -49.89 30.50 8.62
C ALA A 24 -49.67 29.75 7.28
N VAL A 25 -50.76 29.16 6.77
CA VAL A 25 -51.27 29.17 5.39
C VAL A 25 -50.37 28.85 4.17
N LEU A 26 -50.73 27.73 3.51
CA LEU A 26 -51.37 27.66 2.18
C LEU A 26 -50.68 28.30 0.95
N GLY A 27 -50.47 27.51 -0.10
CA GLY A 27 -50.53 28.02 -1.47
C GLY A 27 -49.46 27.49 -2.43
N ALA A 28 -49.92 27.04 -3.59
CA ALA A 28 -49.17 26.45 -4.69
C ALA A 28 -48.29 27.46 -5.47
N GLN A 29 -47.65 26.94 -6.53
CA GLN A 29 -46.95 27.63 -7.64
C GLN A 29 -45.43 27.78 -7.45
N GLU A 30 -44.54 27.64 -8.43
CA GLU A 30 -44.55 27.16 -9.81
C GLU A 30 -43.07 27.00 -10.22
N ALA A 31 -42.82 26.09 -11.16
CA ALA A 31 -41.78 26.11 -12.18
C ALA A 31 -40.39 26.76 -11.92
N SER A 32 -39.37 25.92 -12.15
CA SER A 32 -38.23 26.16 -13.04
C SER A 32 -37.35 27.38 -12.75
N GLN A 33 -36.10 27.12 -12.33
CA GLN A 33 -34.93 27.77 -12.94
C GLN A 33 -33.61 27.08 -12.57
N PHE A 34 -32.99 26.57 -13.64
CA PHE A 34 -31.57 26.43 -13.87
C PHE A 34 -30.67 27.33 -13.01
N ALA A 35 -29.75 26.71 -12.26
CA ALA A 35 -28.43 27.28 -12.02
C ALA A 35 -27.44 26.14 -11.73
N THR A 36 -26.52 25.99 -12.68
CA THR A 36 -25.17 25.44 -12.56
C THR A 36 -24.59 25.53 -11.15
N ASP A 37 -24.19 24.40 -10.58
CA ASP A 37 -22.91 24.34 -9.87
C ASP A 37 -22.31 22.92 -9.98
N MET A 38 -21.33 22.83 -10.87
CA MET A 38 -20.39 21.73 -10.93
C MET A 38 -19.36 21.94 -9.82
N SER A 39 -19.69 21.64 -8.56
CA SER A 39 -18.67 21.49 -7.52
C SER A 39 -19.13 20.55 -6.39
N ALA A 40 -18.85 19.27 -6.58
CA ALA A 40 -18.69 18.33 -5.47
C ALA A 40 -17.70 17.24 -5.88
N TYR A 41 -16.45 17.64 -6.12
CA TYR A 41 -15.32 16.73 -6.03
C TYR A 41 -15.09 16.45 -4.54
N THR A 42 -15.92 15.58 -3.96
CA THR A 42 -15.68 15.06 -2.62
C THR A 42 -14.51 14.07 -2.71
N ILE A 43 -13.31 14.60 -2.52
CA ILE A 43 -12.15 13.80 -2.09
C ILE A 43 -12.30 13.60 -0.59
N GLY A 44 -12.46 12.35 -0.16
CA GLY A 44 -12.49 12.08 1.26
C GLY A 44 -12.97 10.69 1.63
N GLN A 45 -12.30 9.64 1.14
CA GLN A 45 -12.23 8.36 1.85
C GLN A 45 -10.82 7.78 1.68
N SER A 46 -9.90 8.32 2.47
CA SER A 46 -8.68 7.62 2.87
C SER A 46 -9.06 6.63 3.97
N GLU A 47 -9.33 5.39 3.57
CA GLU A 47 -9.32 4.20 4.44
C GLU A 47 -8.10 3.34 4.08
N PRO A 48 -7.02 3.34 4.89
CA PRO A 48 -5.93 2.40 4.72
C PRO A 48 -6.12 1.23 5.70
N ALA A 49 -6.81 0.16 5.29
CA ALA A 49 -6.70 -1.14 5.97
C ALA A 49 -7.28 -2.30 5.14
N ALA A 50 -6.51 -3.40 5.10
CA ALA A 50 -6.88 -4.75 4.69
C ALA A 50 -6.91 -5.06 3.17
N VAL A 51 -5.75 -5.02 2.53
CA VAL A 51 -5.47 -5.94 1.41
C VAL A 51 -5.18 -7.33 1.98
N ALA A 52 -5.86 -8.33 1.43
CA ALA A 52 -6.01 -9.69 1.90
C ALA A 52 -4.71 -10.38 2.38
N ALA A 53 -4.80 -11.03 3.55
CA ALA A 53 -3.88 -12.06 3.99
C ALA A 53 -4.03 -13.29 3.08
N GLN A 54 -3.41 -13.22 1.90
CA GLN A 54 -2.99 -14.39 1.15
C GLN A 54 -1.53 -14.60 1.55
N THR A 55 -1.14 -15.77 2.04
CA THR A 55 0.29 -16.12 2.09
C THR A 55 0.81 -15.88 0.69
N PRO A 56 1.62 -14.83 0.50
CA PRO A 56 1.84 -14.33 -0.84
C PRO A 56 2.66 -15.42 -1.54
N ASP A 57 2.29 -15.87 -2.75
CA ASP A 57 2.99 -16.95 -3.49
C ASP A 57 4.47 -16.64 -3.76
N ASN A 58 4.85 -15.43 -3.40
CA ASN A 58 6.14 -14.80 -3.44
C ASN A 58 6.89 -14.78 -2.09
N ALA A 59 6.36 -15.38 -1.02
CA ALA A 59 7.07 -15.60 0.23
C ALA A 59 7.86 -16.91 0.19
N ILE A 60 9.18 -16.80 0.33
CA ILE A 60 10.12 -17.93 0.31
C ILE A 60 10.67 -18.10 1.72
N MET A 61 10.53 -19.30 2.27
CA MET A 61 11.22 -19.70 3.50
C MET A 61 12.60 -20.20 3.14
N LEU A 62 13.60 -19.61 3.78
CA LEU A 62 14.99 -20.01 3.63
C LEU A 62 15.25 -21.26 4.47
N ASP A 63 15.94 -22.23 3.90
CA ASP A 63 16.46 -23.37 4.67
C ASP A 63 17.61 -22.89 5.57
N GLU A 64 18.49 -22.03 5.04
CA GLU A 64 19.53 -21.36 5.82
C GLU A 64 19.19 -19.89 6.06
N PRO A 65 18.87 -19.48 7.30
CA PRO A 65 18.55 -18.09 7.59
C PRO A 65 19.78 -17.20 7.43
N ILE A 66 19.58 -16.06 6.80
CA ILE A 66 20.64 -15.06 6.60
C ILE A 66 20.87 -14.30 7.91
N ARG A 67 22.10 -14.32 8.41
CA ARG A 67 22.50 -13.64 9.66
C ARG A 67 22.97 -12.22 9.41
N ARG A 68 22.12 -11.25 9.74
CA ARG A 68 22.47 -9.82 9.72
C ARG A 68 22.73 -9.33 11.14
N GLY A 69 23.94 -9.57 11.64
CA GLY A 69 24.32 -9.22 13.01
C GLY A 69 23.51 -9.98 14.05
N ASN A 70 22.55 -9.32 14.69
CA ASN A 70 21.63 -9.91 15.68
C ASN A 70 20.26 -10.31 15.10
N THR A 71 20.05 -10.16 13.79
CA THR A 71 18.78 -10.50 13.13
C THR A 71 18.99 -11.66 12.17
N ASP A 72 18.21 -12.72 12.36
CA ASP A 72 18.13 -13.86 11.46
C ASP A 72 16.95 -13.66 10.50
N ILE A 73 17.22 -13.65 9.20
CA ILE A 73 16.21 -13.55 8.15
C ILE A 73 15.93 -14.98 7.68
N GLY A 74 14.86 -15.60 8.16
CA GLY A 74 14.42 -16.94 7.71
C GLY A 74 13.35 -16.91 6.61
N GLN A 75 12.83 -15.73 6.28
CA GLN A 75 11.79 -15.56 5.29
C GLN A 75 12.05 -14.32 4.45
N VAL A 76 11.91 -14.45 3.13
CA VAL A 76 12.04 -13.36 2.18
C VAL A 76 10.81 -13.32 1.30
N VAL A 77 10.21 -12.15 1.17
CA VAL A 77 9.08 -11.90 0.27
C VAL A 77 9.59 -11.20 -0.98
N LEU A 78 9.33 -11.76 -2.15
CA LEU A 78 9.64 -11.15 -3.44
C LEU A 78 8.47 -10.31 -3.95
N ARG A 79 8.69 -9.24 -4.69
CA ARG A 79 7.64 -8.58 -5.49
C ARG A 79 7.80 -8.90 -6.97
N LYS A 80 6.72 -8.72 -7.72
CA LYS A 80 6.77 -8.82 -9.19
C LYS A 80 7.72 -7.75 -9.75
N PRO A 81 8.78 -8.13 -10.49
CA PRO A 81 9.73 -7.18 -11.06
C PRO A 81 9.08 -6.33 -12.16
N SER A 82 9.31 -5.03 -12.11
CA SER A 82 8.98 -4.08 -13.18
C SER A 82 10.11 -4.02 -14.22
N SER A 83 9.80 -3.65 -15.47
CA SER A 83 10.81 -3.58 -16.55
C SER A 83 12.02 -2.70 -16.20
N GLY A 84 11.82 -1.64 -15.40
CA GLY A 84 12.91 -0.78 -14.92
C GLY A 84 13.83 -1.42 -13.87
N GLU A 85 13.37 -2.47 -13.19
CA GLU A 85 14.15 -3.20 -12.18
C GLU A 85 15.01 -4.30 -12.81
N LEU A 86 14.74 -4.66 -14.07
CA LEU A 86 15.55 -5.56 -14.89
C LEU A 86 16.70 -4.84 -15.61
N ARG A 87 16.98 -3.57 -15.27
CA ARG A 87 18.10 -2.83 -15.86
C ARG A 87 19.42 -3.54 -15.55
N GLY A 88 20.13 -3.91 -16.61
CA GLY A 88 21.44 -4.55 -16.55
C GLY A 88 21.41 -6.08 -16.48
N VAL A 89 20.23 -6.71 -16.62
CA VAL A 89 20.07 -8.17 -16.73
C VAL A 89 19.32 -8.52 -18.01
N ARG A 90 19.69 -9.65 -18.62
CA ARG A 90 18.94 -10.17 -19.77
C ARG A 90 17.74 -10.96 -19.24
N LEU A 91 16.62 -10.88 -19.94
CA LEU A 91 15.42 -11.62 -19.56
C LEU A 91 15.66 -13.14 -19.62
N ASP A 92 16.44 -13.58 -20.61
CA ASP A 92 16.79 -14.99 -20.80
C ASP A 92 17.58 -15.57 -19.61
N ASP A 93 18.48 -14.77 -19.03
CA ASP A 93 19.25 -15.16 -17.84
C ASP A 93 18.32 -15.40 -16.64
N LEU A 94 17.25 -14.59 -16.50
CA LEU A 94 16.25 -14.78 -15.44
C LEU A 94 15.36 -16.00 -15.68
N LEU A 95 15.01 -16.28 -16.93
CA LEU A 95 14.23 -17.46 -17.30
C LEU A 95 15.03 -18.76 -17.13
N SER A 96 16.35 -18.68 -17.27
CA SER A 96 17.28 -19.80 -17.06
C SER A 96 17.72 -19.95 -15.59
N GLY A 97 17.34 -19.02 -14.71
CA GLY A 97 17.72 -19.03 -13.29
C GLY A 97 19.19 -18.70 -13.03
N ASP A 98 19.81 -17.86 -13.87
CA ASP A 98 21.22 -17.47 -13.72
C ASP A 98 21.48 -16.70 -12.41
N VAL A 99 22.46 -17.17 -11.64
CA VAL A 99 22.79 -16.62 -10.32
C VAL A 99 23.26 -15.16 -10.40
N ASN A 100 23.99 -14.75 -11.44
CA ASN A 100 24.43 -13.37 -11.59
C ASN A 100 23.24 -12.44 -11.86
N ALA A 101 22.27 -12.89 -12.65
CA ALA A 101 21.04 -12.15 -12.88
C ALA A 101 20.21 -12.02 -11.60
N LEU A 102 20.09 -13.10 -10.83
CA LEU A 102 19.43 -13.10 -9.53
C LEU A 102 20.09 -12.11 -8.55
N LEU A 103 21.43 -12.07 -8.49
CA LEU A 103 22.18 -11.13 -7.64
C LEU A 103 21.85 -9.66 -7.90
N LEU A 104 21.50 -9.30 -9.13
CA LEU A 104 21.18 -7.93 -9.53
C LEU A 104 19.71 -7.57 -9.27
N VAL A 105 18.81 -8.55 -9.38
CA VAL A 105 17.36 -8.35 -9.27
C VAL A 105 16.86 -8.53 -7.84
N LEU A 106 17.35 -9.55 -7.12
CA LEU A 106 16.90 -9.86 -5.76
C LEU A 106 16.97 -8.66 -4.81
N PRO A 107 18.05 -7.86 -4.75
CA PRO A 107 18.09 -6.67 -3.90
C PRO A 107 17.00 -5.62 -4.20
N ARG A 108 16.46 -5.63 -5.42
CA ARG A 108 15.44 -4.67 -5.86
C ARG A 108 14.04 -5.13 -5.51
N ILE A 109 13.79 -6.43 -5.53
CA ILE A 109 12.45 -7.01 -5.39
C ILE A 109 12.23 -7.77 -4.08
N SER A 110 13.25 -7.98 -3.26
CA SER A 110 13.14 -8.69 -1.96
C SER A 110 12.81 -7.76 -0.80
N MET A 111 12.04 -8.30 0.15
CA MET A 111 11.75 -7.72 1.46
C MET A 111 11.89 -8.82 2.54
N PRO A 112 12.81 -8.68 3.50
CA PRO A 112 13.80 -7.60 3.63
C PRO A 112 14.78 -7.56 2.46
N THR A 113 15.29 -6.37 2.13
CA THR A 113 16.24 -6.20 1.02
C THR A 113 17.49 -7.04 1.25
N LEU A 114 17.74 -7.98 0.34
CA LEU A 114 18.95 -8.79 0.30
C LEU A 114 20.09 -7.99 -0.32
N VAL A 115 21.30 -8.10 0.22
CA VAL A 115 22.51 -7.53 -0.39
C VAL A 115 23.32 -8.60 -1.12
N LYS A 116 24.14 -8.19 -2.09
CA LYS A 116 24.83 -9.13 -2.99
C LYS A 116 25.61 -10.23 -2.27
N HIS A 117 26.28 -9.91 -1.17
CA HIS A 117 27.04 -10.89 -0.39
C HIS A 117 26.16 -11.91 0.34
N GLU A 118 24.93 -11.53 0.71
CA GLU A 118 23.98 -12.45 1.31
C GLU A 118 23.46 -13.44 0.26
N VAL A 119 23.21 -12.95 -0.97
CA VAL A 119 22.77 -13.81 -2.08
C VAL A 119 23.89 -14.74 -2.55
N ASP A 120 25.14 -14.28 -2.56
CA ASP A 120 26.32 -15.09 -2.91
C ASP A 120 26.57 -16.23 -1.91
N GLY A 121 26.21 -16.01 -0.64
CA GLY A 121 26.31 -17.00 0.44
C GLY A 121 25.06 -17.85 0.66
N LEU A 122 24.03 -17.75 -0.19
CA LEU A 122 22.84 -18.59 -0.09
C LEU A 122 23.14 -20.02 -0.52
N ASP A 123 22.43 -20.98 0.09
CA ASP A 123 22.45 -22.36 -0.35
C ASP A 123 21.88 -22.47 -1.79
N PRO A 124 22.46 -23.32 -2.66
CA PRO A 124 21.95 -23.54 -4.01
C PRO A 124 20.47 -23.93 -4.07
N ALA A 125 19.93 -24.62 -3.06
CA ALA A 125 18.51 -24.94 -3.00
C ALA A 125 17.64 -23.69 -2.80
N ASP A 126 18.06 -22.76 -1.94
CA ASP A 126 17.37 -21.50 -1.73
C ASP A 126 17.45 -20.60 -2.98
N LEU A 127 18.61 -20.56 -3.65
CA LEU A 127 18.75 -19.87 -4.94
C LEU A 127 17.79 -20.43 -6.01
N ALA A 128 17.63 -21.76 -6.06
CA ALA A 128 16.68 -22.40 -6.98
C ALA A 128 15.23 -21.98 -6.68
N LYS A 129 14.83 -21.93 -5.39
CA LYS A 129 13.50 -21.45 -4.98
C LYS A 129 13.26 -20.00 -5.42
N PHE A 130 14.26 -19.12 -5.25
CA PHE A 130 14.18 -17.74 -5.73
C PHE A 130 14.00 -17.66 -7.25
N GLY A 131 14.76 -18.45 -8.00
CA GLY A 131 14.64 -18.57 -9.45
C GLY A 131 13.23 -19.00 -9.87
N GLU A 132 12.68 -20.04 -9.24
CA GLU A 132 11.34 -20.56 -9.55
C GLU A 132 10.25 -19.49 -9.39
N VAL A 133 10.25 -18.76 -8.27
CA VAL A 133 9.28 -17.69 -8.02
C VAL A 133 9.43 -16.56 -9.04
N ILE A 134 10.68 -16.18 -9.37
CA ILE A 134 10.95 -15.13 -10.36
C ILE A 134 10.44 -15.53 -11.74
N ILE A 135 10.75 -16.75 -12.19
CA ILE A 135 10.25 -17.32 -13.44
C ILE A 135 8.71 -17.32 -13.40
N GLY A 136 8.12 -17.74 -12.29
CA GLY A 136 6.68 -17.75 -12.04
C GLY A 136 5.98 -16.39 -12.22
N PHE A 137 6.67 -15.26 -12.03
CA PHE A 137 6.10 -13.93 -12.27
C PHE A 137 5.94 -13.58 -13.76
N PHE A 138 6.73 -14.21 -14.62
CA PHE A 138 6.72 -14.01 -16.07
C PHE A 138 5.76 -14.95 -16.80
N LEU A 139 5.37 -16.06 -16.17
CA LEU A 139 4.41 -16.98 -16.77
C LEU A 139 2.99 -16.40 -16.73
N PRO A 140 2.25 -16.37 -17.85
CA PRO A 140 0.82 -16.04 -17.85
C PRO A 140 0.03 -17.06 -17.01
N LYS A 141 -1.09 -16.63 -16.41
CA LYS A 141 -1.95 -17.49 -15.54
C LYS A 141 -2.23 -18.87 -16.15
N ALA A 142 -2.50 -18.93 -17.46
CA ALA A 142 -2.77 -20.18 -18.18
C ALA A 142 -1.58 -21.16 -18.23
N GLN A 143 -0.33 -20.67 -18.13
CA GLN A 143 0.86 -21.51 -18.05
C GLN A 143 1.22 -21.89 -16.60
N ARG A 144 0.93 -21.02 -15.61
CA ARG A 144 1.02 -21.38 -14.18
C ARG A 144 0.07 -22.53 -13.82
N GLU A 145 -1.16 -22.52 -14.35
CA GLU A 145 -2.13 -23.61 -14.13
C GLU A 145 -1.70 -24.95 -14.75
N LYS A 146 -1.03 -24.93 -15.91
CA LYS A 146 -0.50 -26.15 -16.55
C LYS A 146 0.62 -26.84 -15.78
N LEU A 147 1.37 -26.10 -14.97
CA LEU A 147 2.37 -26.65 -14.05
C LEU A 147 1.70 -27.20 -12.79
N ALA A 148 0.72 -26.49 -12.24
CA ALA A 148 -0.05 -26.92 -11.07
C ALA A 148 -0.90 -28.19 -11.33
N SER A 149 -1.33 -28.42 -12.58
CA SER A 149 -2.12 -29.60 -12.95
C SER A 149 -1.29 -30.84 -13.26
N ARG A 150 0.04 -30.83 -13.07
CA ARG A 150 0.94 -31.96 -13.37
C ARG A 150 1.62 -32.55 -12.13
N SER A 151 1.13 -32.18 -10.96
CA SER A 151 1.47 -32.71 -9.63
C SER A 151 0.20 -33.20 -8.97
#